data_AF-A0A951L470-F1
#
_entry.id   AF-A0A951L470-F1
#
_cell.length_a   1.000
_cell.length_b   1.000
_cell.length_c   1.000
_cell.angle_alpha   90.00
_cell.angle_beta   90.00
_cell.angle_gamma   90.00
#
_symmetry.space_group_name_H-M   'P 1'
#
loop_
_entity.id
_entity.type
_entity.pdbx_description
1 polymer ?
#
loop_
_entity_poly.entity_id
_entity_poly.type
_entity_poly.pdbx_seq_one_letter_code
_entity_poly.pdbx_strand_id
1 'polypeptide(L)'
;MEQLLTALRAVAEPTRLRLIVLCARGELTVSELTQILGQSQPRVSRHLKLLCEAGLLDRFREGSWVFYRLSRSGPAAALARQLVAACDDADPTIVLDLQRLNAIKRQRADLASAYFRENADQWHRIRSLYIDEREVEAALVEIIAAADPRDLLDIGTGTGRMLEILAPRVERALGIDQSREMLSVARVNLERAGLENGSVRLGDMYQLALPDASFDAVVIHQVLHYADRPGAAIAEAARVLRPGGILVLVDFAPHALEFLRD
;
A
#
# COMPACT_ATOMS: atom_id res chain seq x y z
N MET A 1 12.79 26.49 10.07
CA MET A 1 14.12 26.30 10.68
C MET A 1 14.09 25.21 11.75
N GLU A 2 13.25 25.32 12.79
CA GLU A 2 13.21 24.35 13.90
C GLU A 2 12.93 22.91 13.46
N GLN A 3 11.92 22.69 12.60
CA GLN A 3 11.59 21.35 12.11
C GLN A 3 12.74 20.69 11.32
N LEU A 4 13.46 21.49 10.53
CA LEU A 4 14.65 21.02 9.81
C LEU A 4 15.76 20.63 10.79
N LEU A 5 16.01 21.43 11.82
CA LEU A 5 16.98 21.09 12.87
C LEU A 5 16.58 19.82 13.63
N THR A 6 15.30 19.65 13.96
CA THR A 6 14.78 18.44 14.59
C THR A 6 15.02 17.21 13.71
N ALA A 7 14.73 17.30 12.41
CA ALA A 7 14.97 16.22 11.47
C ALA A 7 16.46 15.90 11.29
N LEU A 8 17.32 16.91 11.16
CA LEU A 8 18.77 16.71 11.06
C LEU A 8 19.37 16.08 12.33
N ARG A 9 18.96 16.54 13.51
CA ARG A 9 19.35 15.93 14.80
C ARG A 9 18.83 14.51 14.93
N ALA A 10 17.61 14.26 14.45
CA ALA A 10 17.06 12.92 14.41
C ALA A 10 17.93 12.04 13.50
N VAL A 11 18.22 12.39 12.25
CA VAL A 11 18.97 11.48 11.36
C VAL A 11 20.46 11.31 11.71
N ALA A 12 21.07 12.24 12.46
CA ALA A 12 22.49 12.20 12.83
C ALA A 12 22.88 11.07 13.81
N GLU A 13 22.54 9.82 13.48
CA GLU A 13 22.94 8.60 14.16
C GLU A 13 22.84 7.40 13.20
N PRO A 14 23.82 6.48 13.20
CA PRO A 14 23.93 5.44 12.16
C PRO A 14 22.70 4.54 12.02
N THR A 15 22.10 4.09 13.13
CA THR A 15 20.93 3.21 13.10
C THR A 15 19.73 3.89 12.45
N ARG A 16 19.51 5.18 12.74
CA ARG A 16 18.39 5.94 12.19
C ARG A 16 18.54 6.21 10.69
N LEU A 17 19.76 6.43 10.20
CA LEU A 17 19.99 6.52 8.75
C LEU A 17 19.71 5.19 8.04
N ARG A 18 20.17 4.06 8.61
CA ARG A 18 19.86 2.71 8.10
C ARG A 18 18.35 2.43 8.06
N LEU A 19 17.63 2.82 9.11
CA LEU A 19 16.16 2.71 9.16
C LEU A 19 15.47 3.51 8.04
N ILE A 20 15.93 4.73 7.76
CA ILE A 20 15.41 5.57 6.67
C ILE A 20 15.63 4.88 5.31
N VAL A 21 16.84 4.37 5.07
CA VAL A 21 17.21 3.65 3.83
C VAL A 21 16.37 2.39 3.63
N LEU A 22 16.09 1.64 4.70
CA LEU A 22 15.23 0.44 4.67
C LEU A 22 13.75 0.80 4.41
N CYS A 23 13.21 1.77 5.15
CA CYS A 23 11.83 2.22 5.03
C CYS A 23 11.53 2.98 3.72
N ALA A 24 12.56 3.40 2.99
CA ALA A 24 12.42 3.91 1.63
C ALA A 24 12.07 2.81 0.62
N ARG A 25 12.45 1.56 0.90
CA ARG A 25 12.32 0.42 -0.03
C ARG A 25 11.10 -0.47 0.25
N GLY A 26 10.21 -0.04 1.14
CA GLY A 26 8.98 -0.74 1.45
C GLY A 26 8.45 -0.47 2.85
N GLU A 27 7.29 -1.05 3.13
CA GLU A 27 6.62 -0.94 4.42
C GLU A 27 7.06 -2.09 5.34
N LEU A 28 7.67 -1.74 6.47
CA LEU A 28 8.35 -2.69 7.36
C LEU A 28 7.83 -2.61 8.78
N THR A 29 7.71 -3.76 9.43
CA THR A 29 7.35 -3.87 10.84
C THR A 29 8.57 -3.70 11.73
N VAL A 30 8.35 -3.37 13.00
CA VAL A 30 9.44 -3.29 13.99
C VAL A 30 10.20 -4.61 14.13
N SER A 31 9.51 -5.75 14.04
CA SER A 31 10.12 -7.08 14.11
C SER A 31 11.07 -7.34 12.94
N GLU A 32 10.69 -6.95 11.72
CA GLU A 32 11.54 -7.12 10.54
C GLU A 32 12.75 -6.19 10.60
N LEU A 33 12.56 -4.94 11.02
CA LEU A 33 13.66 -3.99 11.20
C LEU A 33 14.63 -4.47 12.30
N THR A 34 14.11 -5.07 13.37
CA THR A 34 14.90 -5.70 14.44
C THR A 34 15.75 -6.85 13.88
N GLN A 35 15.14 -7.72 13.08
CA GLN A 35 15.83 -8.84 12.42
C GLN A 35 16.90 -8.37 11.42
N ILE A 36 16.59 -7.37 10.59
CA ILE A 36 17.51 -6.82 9.60
C ILE A 36 18.71 -6.16 10.28
N LEU A 37 18.47 -5.32 11.29
CA LEU A 37 19.55 -4.56 11.94
C LEU A 37 20.36 -5.39 12.93
N GLY A 38 19.83 -6.53 13.41
CA GLY A 38 20.45 -7.34 14.46
C GLY A 38 20.51 -6.63 15.81
N GLN A 39 19.55 -5.74 16.08
CA GLN A 39 19.46 -4.96 17.32
C GLN A 39 18.24 -5.37 18.13
N SER A 40 18.18 -5.00 19.41
CA SER A 40 17.02 -5.31 20.25
C SER A 40 15.79 -4.47 19.88
N GLN A 41 14.60 -5.07 20.01
CA GLN A 41 13.33 -4.39 19.69
C GLN A 41 13.12 -3.09 20.49
N PRO A 42 13.44 -2.98 21.80
CA PRO A 42 13.32 -1.71 22.53
C PRO A 42 14.19 -0.59 21.93
N ARG A 43 15.40 -0.93 21.45
CA ARG A 43 16.30 0.02 20.82
C ARG A 43 15.75 0.50 19.48
N VAL A 44 15.34 -0.43 18.61
CA VAL A 44 14.75 -0.09 17.30
C VAL A 44 13.47 0.72 17.46
N SER A 45 12.59 0.35 18.39
CA SER A 45 11.34 1.07 18.69
C SER A 45 11.61 2.53 19.10
N ARG A 46 12.64 2.77 19.94
CA ARG A 46 13.03 4.12 20.33
C ARG A 46 13.49 4.95 19.13
N HIS A 47 14.30 4.38 18.25
CA HIS A 47 14.76 5.06 17.04
C HIS A 47 13.62 5.39 16.08
N LEU A 48 12.71 4.43 15.86
CA LEU A 48 11.53 4.63 15.03
C LEU A 48 10.63 5.75 15.56
N LYS A 49 10.41 5.80 16.89
CA LYS A 49 9.64 6.87 17.54
C LYS A 49 10.24 8.24 17.22
N LEU A 50 11.55 8.42 17.42
CA LEU A 50 12.24 9.69 17.16
C LEU A 50 12.14 10.11 15.68
N LEU A 51 12.26 9.14 14.76
CA LEU A 51 12.12 9.40 13.32
C LEU A 51 10.69 9.80 12.94
N CYS A 52 9.68 9.20 13.56
CA CYS A 52 8.28 9.58 13.35
C CYS A 52 7.98 10.98 13.92
N GLU A 53 8.47 11.29 15.13
CA GLU A 53 8.32 12.61 15.75
C GLU A 53 9.01 13.71 14.93
N ALA A 54 10.10 13.36 14.25
CA ALA A 54 10.80 14.26 13.32
C ALA A 54 10.14 14.37 11.93
N GLY A 55 9.09 13.59 11.65
CA GLY A 55 8.41 13.55 10.36
C GLY A 55 9.23 12.91 9.22
N LEU A 56 10.26 12.13 9.54
CA LEU A 56 11.09 11.44 8.54
C LEU A 56 10.48 10.09 8.12
N LEU A 57 9.75 9.46 9.04
CA LEU A 57 9.01 8.22 8.79
C LEU A 57 7.53 8.41 9.13
N ASP A 58 6.67 7.77 8.35
CA ASP A 58 5.27 7.58 8.70
C ASP A 58 5.10 6.24 9.42
N ARG A 59 4.13 6.16 10.33
CA ARG A 59 3.68 4.91 10.95
C ARG A 59 2.18 4.75 10.82
N PHE A 60 1.72 3.52 10.64
CA PHE A 60 0.30 3.20 10.60
C PHE A 60 0.07 1.80 11.15
N ARG A 61 -1.11 1.60 11.75
CA ARG A 61 -1.50 0.35 12.38
C ARG A 61 -2.40 -0.44 11.45
N GLU A 62 -2.16 -1.73 11.36
CA GLU A 62 -2.97 -2.68 10.61
C GLU A 62 -3.21 -3.90 11.50
N GLY A 63 -4.39 -3.97 12.13
CA GLY A 63 -4.65 -5.01 13.13
C GLY A 63 -3.68 -4.99 14.31
N SER A 64 -2.94 -6.09 14.49
CA SER A 64 -1.89 -6.23 15.51
C SER A 64 -0.52 -5.69 15.08
N TRP A 65 -0.34 -5.37 13.79
CA TRP A 65 0.93 -4.91 13.25
C TRP A 65 1.01 -3.38 13.16
N VAL A 66 2.22 -2.87 13.29
CA VAL A 66 2.54 -1.47 13.02
C VAL A 66 3.63 -1.44 11.98
N PHE A 67 3.33 -0.78 10.87
CA PHE A 67 4.24 -0.64 9.74
C PHE A 67 4.82 0.78 9.73
N TYR A 68 6.06 0.85 9.26
CA TYR A 68 6.84 2.06 9.10
C TYR A 68 7.26 2.19 7.65
N ARG A 69 7.28 3.42 7.15
CA ARG A 69 7.73 3.75 5.80
C ARG A 69 8.34 5.14 5.77
N LEU A 70 9.10 5.44 4.72
CA LEU A 70 9.59 6.79 4.46
C LEU A 70 8.41 7.76 4.34
N SER A 71 8.51 8.93 4.98
CA SER A 71 7.41 9.90 4.93
C SER A 71 7.19 10.41 3.50
N ARG A 72 5.93 10.38 3.04
CA ARG A 72 5.58 10.79 1.67
C ARG A 72 5.23 12.27 1.57
N SER A 73 4.70 12.84 2.65
CA SER A 73 4.15 14.21 2.69
C SER A 73 4.62 14.98 3.92
N GLY A 74 4.56 16.30 3.83
CA GLY A 74 4.92 17.18 4.95
C GLY A 74 6.37 17.68 4.89
N PRO A 75 6.76 18.56 5.83
CA PRO A 75 7.94 19.41 5.66
C PRO A 75 9.28 18.65 5.66
N ALA A 76 9.34 17.46 6.28
CA ALA A 76 10.55 16.64 6.37
C ALA A 76 10.63 15.54 5.30
N ALA A 77 9.58 15.29 4.52
CA ALA A 77 9.55 14.24 3.50
C ALA A 77 10.58 14.47 2.38
N ALA A 78 10.74 15.73 1.94
CA ALA A 78 11.73 16.07 0.92
C ALA A 78 13.17 15.81 1.41
N LEU A 79 13.46 16.15 2.66
CA LEU A 79 14.75 15.86 3.29
C LEU A 79 14.97 14.35 3.41
N ALA A 80 13.96 13.59 3.83
CA ALA A 80 14.05 12.14 3.95
C ALA A 80 14.45 11.49 2.60
N ARG A 81 13.85 11.93 1.49
CA ARG A 81 14.24 11.48 0.14
C ARG A 81 15.66 11.87 -0.24
N GLN A 82 16.08 13.10 0.06
CA GLN A 82 17.46 13.55 -0.19
C GLN A 82 18.49 12.75 0.61
N LEU A 83 18.18 12.40 1.86
CA LEU A 83 19.05 11.58 2.69
C LEU A 83 19.23 10.18 2.13
N VAL A 84 18.16 9.56 1.62
CA VAL A 84 18.23 8.25 0.94
C VAL A 84 19.10 8.36 -0.32
N ALA A 85 18.87 9.38 -1.15
CA ALA A 85 19.63 9.59 -2.39
C ALA A 85 21.12 9.92 -2.15
N ALA A 86 21.45 10.49 -0.99
CA ALA A 86 22.83 10.80 -0.61
C ALA A 86 23.58 9.61 0.01
N CYS A 87 22.90 8.52 0.36
CA CYS A 87 23.55 7.32 0.86
C CYS A 87 24.22 6.57 -0.29
N ASP A 88 25.45 6.09 -0.06
CA ASP A 88 26.13 5.22 -1.00
C ASP A 88 25.59 3.79 -0.86
N ASP A 89 24.88 3.32 -1.89
CA ASP A 89 24.34 1.96 -1.94
C ASP A 89 25.46 0.89 -1.98
N ALA A 90 26.73 1.27 -2.23
CA ALA A 90 27.89 0.39 -2.11
C ALA A 90 28.47 0.30 -0.69
N ASP A 91 27.96 1.07 0.28
CA ASP A 91 28.39 0.97 1.67
C ASP A 91 28.15 -0.46 2.21
N PRO A 92 29.16 -1.13 2.80
CA PRO A 92 29.03 -2.52 3.23
C PRO A 92 27.90 -2.78 4.23
N THR A 93 27.57 -1.79 5.08
CA THR A 93 26.48 -1.91 6.06
C THR A 93 25.13 -1.84 5.35
N ILE A 94 24.98 -0.90 4.42
CA ILE A 94 23.76 -0.78 3.60
C ILE A 94 23.57 -2.03 2.75
N VAL A 95 24.60 -2.51 2.06
CA VAL A 95 24.55 -3.74 1.25
C VAL A 95 24.05 -4.93 2.07
N LEU A 96 24.59 -5.12 3.28
CA LEU A 96 24.18 -6.21 4.17
C LEU A 96 22.71 -6.07 4.62
N ASP A 97 22.30 -4.86 4.98
CA ASP A 97 20.91 -4.58 5.36
C ASP A 97 19.94 -4.84 4.21
N LEU A 98 20.30 -4.46 2.98
CA LEU A 98 19.50 -4.71 1.78
C LEU A 98 19.42 -6.20 1.44
N GLN A 99 20.49 -6.97 1.64
CA GLN A 99 20.46 -8.43 1.49
C GLN A 99 19.48 -9.07 2.48
N ARG A 100 19.49 -8.63 3.75
CA ARG A 100 18.54 -9.11 4.77
C ARG A 100 17.11 -8.69 4.47
N LEU A 101 16.90 -7.46 4.00
CA LEU A 101 15.61 -6.99 3.51
C LEU A 101 15.08 -7.89 2.38
N ASN A 102 15.93 -8.22 1.39
CA ASN A 102 15.55 -9.10 0.30
C ASN A 102 15.23 -10.54 0.77
N ALA A 103 15.85 -11.01 1.85
CA ALA A 103 15.46 -12.29 2.48
C ALA A 103 14.07 -12.22 3.12
N ILE A 104 13.76 -11.14 3.85
CA ILE A 104 12.42 -10.89 4.40
C ILE A 104 11.36 -10.82 3.29
N LYS A 105 11.63 -10.09 2.21
CA LYS A 105 10.71 -9.97 1.07
C LYS A 105 10.43 -11.33 0.41
N ARG A 106 11.46 -12.17 0.25
CA ARG A 106 11.29 -13.54 -0.27
C ARG A 106 10.42 -14.37 0.68
N GLN A 107 10.67 -14.32 1.98
CA GLN A 107 9.86 -15.03 2.96
C GLN A 107 8.38 -14.60 2.93
N ARG A 108 8.11 -13.28 2.84
CA ARG A 108 6.75 -12.76 2.68
C ARG A 108 6.10 -13.33 1.42
N ALA A 109 6.83 -13.33 0.30
CA ALA A 109 6.34 -13.82 -0.97
C ALA A 109 6.03 -15.33 -0.94
N ASP A 110 6.87 -16.12 -0.28
CA ASP A 110 6.67 -17.56 -0.13
C ASP A 110 5.43 -17.87 0.73
N LEU A 111 5.26 -17.14 1.85
CA LEU A 111 4.08 -17.26 2.71
C LEU A 111 2.80 -16.85 1.98
N ALA A 112 2.83 -15.72 1.28
CA ALA A 112 1.70 -15.27 0.46
C ALA A 112 1.35 -16.30 -0.63
N SER A 113 2.36 -16.89 -1.28
CA SER A 113 2.15 -17.91 -2.32
C SER A 113 1.66 -19.25 -1.76
N ALA A 114 2.13 -19.67 -0.59
CA ALA A 114 1.63 -20.85 0.09
C ALA A 114 0.16 -20.67 0.51
N TYR A 115 -0.14 -19.56 1.17
CA TYR A 115 -1.50 -19.20 1.55
C TYR A 115 -2.43 -19.15 0.33
N PHE A 116 -2.00 -18.46 -0.73
CA PHE A 116 -2.81 -18.33 -1.94
C PHE A 116 -3.09 -19.70 -2.55
N ARG A 117 -2.10 -20.61 -2.64
CA ARG A 117 -2.29 -21.98 -3.14
C ARG A 117 -3.22 -22.82 -2.27
N GLU A 118 -3.06 -22.78 -0.95
CA GLU A 118 -3.84 -23.61 -0.02
C GLU A 118 -5.32 -23.21 0.03
N ASN A 119 -5.62 -21.94 -0.25
CA ASN A 119 -6.98 -21.44 -0.22
C ASN A 119 -7.53 -21.20 -1.65
N ALA A 120 -6.71 -21.39 -2.69
CA ALA A 120 -7.04 -21.12 -4.09
C ALA A 120 -8.34 -21.79 -4.52
N ASP A 121 -8.65 -23.00 -4.05
CA ASP A 121 -9.88 -23.71 -4.45
C ASP A 121 -11.18 -23.09 -3.89
N GLN A 122 -11.09 -22.36 -2.76
CA GLN A 122 -12.21 -21.54 -2.25
C GLN A 122 -12.27 -20.17 -2.96
N TRP A 123 -11.13 -19.60 -3.32
CA TRP A 123 -11.04 -18.27 -3.95
C TRP A 123 -11.14 -18.29 -5.48
N HIS A 124 -10.91 -19.44 -6.14
CA HIS A 124 -11.09 -19.63 -7.58
C HIS A 124 -12.55 -19.44 -7.97
N ARG A 125 -13.52 -19.80 -7.11
CA ARG A 125 -14.95 -19.50 -7.33
C ARG A 125 -15.28 -18.00 -7.33
N ILE A 126 -14.41 -17.16 -6.75
CA ILE A 126 -14.53 -15.69 -6.76
C ILE A 126 -13.82 -15.05 -7.97
N ARG A 127 -12.96 -15.80 -8.69
CA ARG A 127 -12.19 -15.32 -9.85
C ARG A 127 -12.49 -16.04 -11.18
N SER A 128 -13.25 -17.13 -11.18
CA SER A 128 -13.36 -18.03 -12.34
C SER A 128 -14.33 -17.61 -13.43
N LEU A 129 -14.95 -16.42 -13.35
CA LEU A 129 -15.58 -15.81 -14.51
C LEU A 129 -14.54 -14.96 -15.27
N TYR A 130 -13.46 -15.62 -15.69
CA TYR A 130 -12.42 -15.11 -16.59
C TYR A 130 -13.05 -14.73 -17.93
N ILE A 131 -13.61 -13.53 -17.99
CA ILE A 131 -13.61 -12.75 -19.22
C ILE A 131 -12.17 -12.26 -19.39
N ASP A 132 -11.70 -12.13 -20.63
CA ASP A 132 -10.43 -11.44 -20.89
C ASP A 132 -10.57 -9.97 -20.44
N GLU A 133 -10.28 -9.69 -19.16
CA GLU A 133 -10.46 -8.38 -18.53
C GLU A 133 -9.49 -7.33 -19.06
N ARG A 134 -8.63 -7.67 -20.03
CA ARG A 134 -7.73 -6.70 -20.68
C ARG A 134 -8.47 -5.50 -21.23
N GLU A 135 -9.68 -5.68 -21.75
CA GLU A 135 -10.51 -4.57 -22.23
C GLU A 135 -10.99 -3.66 -21.08
N VAL A 136 -11.40 -4.25 -19.96
CA VAL A 136 -11.81 -3.51 -18.75
C VAL A 136 -10.63 -2.78 -18.13
N GLU A 137 -9.49 -3.46 -17.99
CA GLU A 137 -8.24 -2.87 -17.51
C GLU A 137 -7.80 -1.71 -18.41
N ALA A 138 -7.86 -1.88 -19.74
CA ALA A 138 -7.52 -0.82 -20.70
C ALA A 138 -8.47 0.38 -20.57
N ALA A 139 -9.78 0.15 -20.45
CA ALA A 139 -10.76 1.21 -20.26
C ALA A 139 -10.55 1.96 -18.93
N LEU A 140 -10.26 1.25 -17.83
CA LEU A 140 -9.93 1.86 -16.54
C LEU A 140 -8.68 2.74 -16.64
N VAL A 141 -7.65 2.23 -17.31
CA VAL A 141 -6.43 2.97 -17.59
C VAL A 141 -6.71 4.26 -18.35
N GLU A 142 -7.53 4.22 -19.39
CA GLU A 142 -7.91 5.39 -20.18
C GLU A 142 -8.71 6.41 -19.37
N ILE A 143 -9.70 5.95 -18.60
CA ILE A 143 -10.52 6.81 -17.72
C ILE A 143 -9.64 7.53 -16.69
N ILE A 144 -8.75 6.80 -16.01
CA ILE A 144 -7.85 7.37 -15.02
C ILE A 144 -6.86 8.33 -15.68
N ALA A 145 -6.31 7.98 -16.85
CA ALA A 145 -5.40 8.87 -17.58
C ALA A 145 -6.10 10.19 -18.01
N ALA A 146 -7.35 10.11 -18.45
CA ALA A 146 -8.12 11.29 -18.86
C ALA A 146 -8.47 12.20 -17.67
N ALA A 147 -8.66 11.63 -16.49
CA ALA A 147 -8.96 12.38 -15.27
C ALA A 147 -7.72 12.98 -14.58
N ASP A 148 -6.51 12.49 -14.92
CA ASP A 148 -5.22 12.91 -14.37
C ASP A 148 -5.20 13.07 -12.83
N PRO A 149 -5.64 12.05 -12.06
CA PRO A 149 -5.72 12.16 -10.61
C PRO A 149 -4.32 12.05 -9.98
N ARG A 150 -4.09 12.80 -8.89
CA ARG A 150 -2.86 12.65 -8.10
C ARG A 150 -3.01 11.59 -7.03
N ASP A 151 -4.17 11.54 -6.38
CA ASP A 151 -4.49 10.59 -5.31
C ASP A 151 -5.58 9.60 -5.76
N LEU A 152 -5.25 8.31 -5.76
CA LEU A 152 -6.17 7.22 -6.09
C LEU A 152 -6.41 6.29 -4.89
N LEU A 153 -7.68 5.93 -4.68
CA LEU A 153 -8.13 4.90 -3.75
C LEU A 153 -8.74 3.72 -4.50
N ASP A 154 -8.36 2.50 -4.14
CA ASP A 154 -8.93 1.24 -4.62
C ASP A 154 -9.63 0.53 -3.46
N ILE A 155 -10.96 0.45 -3.48
CA ILE A 155 -11.76 -0.15 -2.41
C ILE A 155 -12.08 -1.60 -2.79
N GLY A 156 -11.73 -2.54 -1.90
CA GLY A 156 -11.78 -3.97 -2.20
C GLY A 156 -10.60 -4.40 -3.06
N THR A 157 -9.38 -3.92 -2.72
CA THR A 157 -8.20 -4.05 -3.59
C THR A 157 -7.79 -5.50 -3.88
N GLY A 158 -8.22 -6.46 -3.05
CA GLY A 158 -7.87 -7.87 -3.18
C GLY A 158 -6.36 -8.05 -3.22
N THR A 159 -5.85 -8.69 -4.27
CA THR A 159 -4.41 -8.89 -4.48
C THR A 159 -3.70 -7.69 -5.13
N GLY A 160 -4.34 -6.52 -5.21
CA GLY A 160 -3.73 -5.27 -5.65
C GLY A 160 -3.64 -5.07 -7.16
N ARG A 161 -4.42 -5.80 -7.98
CA ARG A 161 -4.30 -5.74 -9.45
C ARG A 161 -4.58 -4.35 -10.01
N MET A 162 -5.61 -3.67 -9.52
CA MET A 162 -5.93 -2.30 -9.94
C MET A 162 -4.80 -1.34 -9.55
N LEU A 163 -4.22 -1.50 -8.36
CA LEU A 163 -3.05 -0.72 -7.98
C LEU A 163 -1.85 -0.98 -8.90
N GLU A 164 -1.61 -2.22 -9.34
CA GLU A 164 -0.50 -2.53 -10.26
C GLU A 164 -0.59 -1.73 -11.57
N ILE A 165 -1.79 -1.64 -12.15
CA ILE A 165 -1.99 -1.03 -13.47
C ILE A 165 -2.23 0.49 -13.39
N LEU A 166 -2.74 0.99 -12.26
CA LEU A 166 -3.11 2.40 -12.08
C LEU A 166 -2.08 3.21 -11.30
N ALA A 167 -1.33 2.62 -10.36
CA ALA A 167 -0.32 3.34 -9.58
C ALA A 167 0.73 4.06 -10.44
N PRO A 168 1.21 3.53 -11.58
CA PRO A 168 2.17 4.25 -12.43
C PRO A 168 1.69 5.61 -12.96
N ARG A 169 0.39 5.91 -12.90
CA ARG A 169 -0.22 7.14 -13.43
C ARG A 169 -0.57 8.18 -12.38
N VAL A 170 -0.34 7.90 -11.11
CA VAL A 170 -0.78 8.76 -10.01
C VAL A 170 0.39 9.05 -9.06
N GLU A 171 0.32 10.14 -8.31
CA GLU A 171 1.34 10.44 -7.30
C GLU A 171 1.25 9.48 -6.11
N ARG A 172 0.04 9.05 -5.75
CA ARG A 172 -0.21 8.15 -4.63
C ARG A 172 -1.40 7.23 -4.89
N ALA A 173 -1.20 5.94 -4.71
CA ALA A 173 -2.27 4.94 -4.75
C ALA A 173 -2.41 4.21 -3.40
N LEU A 174 -3.65 4.05 -2.95
CA LEU A 174 -3.99 3.34 -1.71
C LEU A 174 -5.04 2.27 -2.00
N GLY A 175 -4.77 1.02 -1.67
CA GLY A 175 -5.78 -0.04 -1.62
C GLY A 175 -6.32 -0.27 -0.22
N ILE A 176 -7.62 -0.52 -0.12
CA ILE A 176 -8.28 -0.95 1.11
C ILE A 176 -8.90 -2.32 0.88
N ASP A 177 -8.67 -3.24 1.81
CA ASP A 177 -9.36 -4.55 1.83
C ASP A 177 -9.65 -4.98 3.27
N GLN A 178 -10.65 -5.82 3.47
CA GLN A 178 -11.01 -6.38 4.77
C GLN A 178 -10.21 -7.66 5.11
N SER A 179 -9.64 -8.34 4.11
CA SER A 179 -8.83 -9.54 4.27
C SER A 179 -7.36 -9.17 4.44
N ARG A 180 -6.79 -9.51 5.60
CA ARG A 180 -5.35 -9.36 5.86
C ARG A 180 -4.51 -10.20 4.91
N GLU A 181 -5.06 -11.33 4.50
CA GLU A 181 -4.41 -12.30 3.66
C GLU A 181 -4.30 -11.78 2.22
N MET A 182 -5.37 -11.18 1.69
CA MET A 182 -5.34 -10.45 0.41
C MET A 182 -4.32 -9.33 0.43
N LEU A 183 -4.29 -8.54 1.51
CA LEU A 183 -3.33 -7.45 1.68
C LEU A 183 -1.87 -7.94 1.75
N SER A 184 -1.63 -9.13 2.32
CA SER A 184 -0.30 -9.76 2.31
C SER A 184 0.16 -10.05 0.88
N VAL A 185 -0.71 -10.63 0.05
CA VAL A 185 -0.44 -10.91 -1.36
C VAL A 185 -0.26 -9.60 -2.15
N ALA A 186 -1.17 -8.64 -1.97
CA ALA A 186 -1.10 -7.34 -2.64
C ALA A 186 0.21 -6.61 -2.36
N ARG A 187 0.68 -6.62 -1.12
CA ARG A 187 1.95 -6.00 -0.75
C ARG A 187 3.13 -6.62 -1.47
N VAL A 188 3.16 -7.96 -1.57
CA VAL A 188 4.18 -8.68 -2.33
C VAL A 188 4.12 -8.32 -3.82
N ASN A 189 2.93 -8.23 -4.39
CA ASN A 189 2.75 -7.89 -5.80
C ASN A 189 3.21 -6.46 -6.12
N LEU A 190 2.83 -5.48 -5.30
CA LEU A 190 3.29 -4.10 -5.42
C LEU A 190 4.81 -3.99 -5.27
N GLU A 191 5.40 -4.70 -4.30
CA GLU A 191 6.86 -4.74 -4.12
C GLU A 191 7.57 -5.35 -5.33
N ARG A 192 7.03 -6.43 -5.93
CA ARG A 192 7.58 -7.06 -7.14
C ARG A 192 7.46 -6.16 -8.37
N ALA A 193 6.38 -5.39 -8.46
CA ALA A 193 6.17 -4.41 -9.52
C ALA A 193 6.99 -3.12 -9.33
N GLY A 194 7.69 -2.95 -8.21
CA GLY A 194 8.48 -1.75 -7.91
C GLY A 194 7.63 -0.51 -7.64
N LEU A 195 6.38 -0.68 -7.20
CA LEU A 195 5.41 0.40 -7.04
C LEU A 195 5.52 1.07 -5.68
N GLU A 196 6.53 1.92 -5.52
CA GLU A 196 6.81 2.64 -4.27
C GLU A 196 5.73 3.66 -3.88
N ASN A 197 4.93 4.14 -4.84
CA ASN A 197 3.81 5.04 -4.63
C ASN A 197 2.49 4.31 -4.29
N GLY A 198 2.44 2.99 -4.47
CA GLY A 198 1.36 2.11 -4.03
C GLY A 198 1.46 1.77 -2.55
N SER A 199 0.33 1.54 -1.89
CA SER A 199 0.27 0.98 -0.55
C SER A 199 -1.10 0.35 -0.30
N VAL A 200 -1.20 -0.58 0.65
CA VAL A 200 -2.47 -1.23 0.98
C VAL A 200 -2.73 -1.24 2.49
N ARG A 201 -4.00 -1.13 2.91
CA ARG A 201 -4.40 -1.09 4.33
C ARG A 201 -5.64 -1.93 4.60
N LEU A 202 -5.69 -2.48 5.82
CA LEU A 202 -6.89 -3.11 6.35
C LEU A 202 -7.96 -2.05 6.62
N GLY A 203 -9.16 -2.25 6.07
CA GLY A 203 -10.28 -1.36 6.29
C GLY A 203 -11.61 -1.94 5.83
N ASP A 204 -12.69 -1.36 6.34
CA ASP A 204 -14.06 -1.68 5.95
C ASP A 204 -14.53 -0.65 4.91
N MET A 205 -15.05 -1.13 3.77
CA MET A 205 -15.58 -0.28 2.71
C MET A 205 -16.79 0.57 3.14
N TYR A 206 -17.48 0.20 4.22
CA TYR A 206 -18.59 0.98 4.77
C TYR A 206 -18.13 2.08 5.74
N GLN A 207 -16.89 2.04 6.22
CA GLN A 207 -16.36 2.99 7.18
C GLN A 207 -14.84 3.13 7.02
N LEU A 208 -14.44 3.90 6.02
CA LEU A 208 -13.06 4.17 5.72
C LEU A 208 -12.49 5.10 6.80
N ALA A 209 -11.41 4.68 7.45
CA ALA A 209 -10.62 5.52 8.36
C ALA A 209 -9.77 6.55 7.59
N LEU A 210 -10.39 7.26 6.65
CA LEU A 210 -9.80 8.24 5.74
C LEU A 210 -10.55 9.57 5.86
N PRO A 211 -9.85 10.72 5.73
CA PRO A 211 -10.50 12.03 5.78
C PRO A 211 -11.47 12.25 4.61
N ASP A 212 -12.47 13.09 4.83
CA ASP A 212 -13.33 13.61 3.77
C ASP A 212 -12.48 14.30 2.68
N ALA A 213 -12.92 14.23 1.42
CA ALA A 213 -12.29 14.95 0.30
C ALA A 213 -10.76 14.78 0.21
N SER A 214 -10.27 13.55 0.31
CA SER A 214 -8.83 13.23 0.36
C SER A 214 -8.28 12.52 -0.87
N PHE A 215 -9.13 12.14 -1.83
CA PHE A 215 -8.74 11.48 -3.08
C PHE A 215 -9.34 12.17 -4.31
N ASP A 216 -8.64 12.10 -5.44
CA ASP A 216 -9.10 12.62 -6.73
C ASP A 216 -9.85 11.54 -7.53
N ALA A 217 -9.47 10.27 -7.34
CA ALA A 217 -10.13 9.12 -7.95
C ALA A 217 -10.36 8.00 -6.92
N VAL A 218 -11.52 7.36 -7.02
CA VAL A 218 -11.84 6.13 -6.29
C VAL A 218 -12.27 5.07 -7.31
N VAL A 219 -11.72 3.86 -7.17
CA VAL A 219 -12.07 2.68 -7.96
C VAL A 219 -12.71 1.66 -7.04
N ILE A 220 -13.80 1.06 -7.49
CA ILE A 220 -14.42 -0.11 -6.87
C ILE A 220 -14.58 -1.15 -7.98
N HIS A 221 -13.79 -2.22 -7.93
CA HIS A 221 -13.72 -3.23 -8.99
C HIS A 221 -14.14 -4.60 -8.45
N GLN A 222 -15.25 -5.13 -8.96
CA GLN A 222 -15.75 -6.47 -8.70
C GLN A 222 -15.84 -6.83 -7.20
N VAL A 223 -16.38 -5.92 -6.39
CA VAL A 223 -16.58 -6.16 -4.96
C VAL A 223 -17.98 -5.78 -4.45
N LEU A 224 -18.73 -4.92 -5.16
CA LEU A 224 -20.04 -4.48 -4.67
C LEU A 224 -21.08 -5.60 -4.70
N HIS A 225 -20.94 -6.59 -5.57
CA HIS A 225 -21.79 -7.78 -5.56
C HIS A 225 -21.63 -8.67 -4.30
N TYR A 226 -20.56 -8.49 -3.52
CA TYR A 226 -20.40 -9.10 -2.19
C TYR A 226 -20.89 -8.19 -1.05
N ALA A 227 -21.25 -6.94 -1.34
CA ALA A 227 -21.65 -5.97 -0.33
C ALA A 227 -23.13 -6.16 0.06
N ASP A 228 -23.41 -6.35 1.35
CA ASP A 228 -24.77 -6.30 1.91
C ASP A 228 -25.46 -4.96 1.66
N ARG A 229 -24.70 -3.86 1.64
CA ARG A 229 -25.21 -2.48 1.53
C ARG A 229 -24.43 -1.68 0.49
N PRO A 230 -24.53 -2.00 -0.81
CA PRO A 230 -23.68 -1.39 -1.84
C PRO A 230 -23.84 0.14 -1.90
N GLY A 231 -25.05 0.66 -1.67
CA GLY A 231 -25.28 2.11 -1.58
C GLY A 231 -24.51 2.80 -0.45
N ALA A 232 -24.28 2.12 0.68
CA ALA A 232 -23.48 2.67 1.78
C ALA A 232 -21.99 2.71 1.42
N ALA A 233 -21.48 1.68 0.74
CA ALA A 233 -20.09 1.69 0.24
C ALA A 233 -19.87 2.80 -0.80
N ILE A 234 -20.84 3.01 -1.71
CA ILE A 234 -20.79 4.12 -2.69
C ILE A 234 -20.84 5.48 -1.99
N ALA A 235 -21.69 5.64 -0.98
CA ALA A 235 -21.75 6.89 -0.21
C ALA A 235 -20.43 7.17 0.52
N GLU A 236 -19.80 6.13 1.07
CA GLU A 236 -18.51 6.24 1.73
C GLU A 236 -17.37 6.56 0.76
N ALA A 237 -17.37 5.96 -0.44
CA ALA A 237 -16.49 6.33 -1.54
C ALA A 237 -16.67 7.80 -1.96
N ALA A 238 -17.91 8.28 -2.04
CA ALA A 238 -18.22 9.66 -2.36
C ALA A 238 -17.74 10.64 -1.27
N ARG A 239 -17.80 10.26 0.02
CA ARG A 239 -17.31 11.09 1.14
C ARG A 239 -15.82 11.39 1.03
N VAL A 240 -15.02 10.39 0.67
CA VAL A 240 -13.55 10.53 0.57
C VAL A 240 -13.11 11.19 -0.74
N LEU A 241 -14.00 11.33 -1.73
CA LEU A 241 -13.71 12.04 -2.97
C LEU A 241 -13.71 13.56 -2.79
N ARG A 242 -12.73 14.21 -3.40
CA ARG A 242 -12.71 15.67 -3.53
C ARG A 242 -13.83 16.15 -4.46
N PRO A 243 -14.33 17.39 -4.28
CA PRO A 243 -15.21 18.01 -5.26
C PRO A 243 -14.59 17.95 -6.67
N GLY A 244 -15.32 17.42 -7.64
CA GLY A 244 -14.83 17.21 -9.01
C GLY A 244 -14.00 15.94 -9.23
N GLY A 245 -13.77 15.14 -8.19
CA GLY A 245 -13.14 13.83 -8.31
C GLY A 245 -14.05 12.79 -8.97
N ILE A 246 -13.47 11.65 -9.37
CA ILE A 246 -14.16 10.60 -10.11
C ILE A 246 -14.31 9.31 -9.30
N LEU A 247 -15.50 8.71 -9.36
CA LEU A 247 -15.75 7.35 -8.89
C LEU A 247 -15.90 6.44 -10.11
N VAL A 248 -15.08 5.39 -10.20
CA VAL A 248 -15.17 4.38 -11.25
C VAL A 248 -15.66 3.07 -10.64
N LEU A 249 -16.82 2.62 -11.06
CA LEU A 249 -17.44 1.38 -10.61
C LEU A 249 -17.39 0.35 -11.73
N VAL A 250 -16.82 -0.82 -11.44
CA VAL A 250 -16.82 -1.97 -12.34
C VAL A 250 -17.45 -3.14 -11.60
N ASP A 251 -18.57 -3.63 -12.11
CA ASP A 251 -19.23 -4.81 -11.56
C ASP A 251 -20.05 -5.51 -12.65
N PHE A 252 -20.57 -6.70 -12.33
CA PHE A 252 -21.39 -7.48 -13.25
C PHE A 252 -22.72 -6.77 -13.52
N ALA A 253 -23.06 -6.68 -14.80
CA ALA A 253 -24.39 -6.25 -15.20
C ALA A 253 -25.44 -7.31 -14.83
N PRO A 254 -26.68 -6.91 -14.50
CA PRO A 254 -27.77 -7.86 -14.31
C PRO A 254 -27.91 -8.75 -15.54
N HIS A 255 -27.98 -10.06 -15.34
CA HIS A 255 -28.20 -11.04 -16.41
C HIS A 255 -29.27 -12.07 -16.05
N ALA A 256 -29.91 -12.60 -17.09
CA ALA A 256 -30.87 -13.69 -17.00
C ALA A 256 -30.21 -15.09 -17.17
N LEU A 257 -28.89 -15.13 -17.33
CA LEU A 257 -28.14 -16.38 -17.56
C LEU A 257 -27.96 -17.13 -16.23
N GLU A 258 -28.84 -18.09 -15.94
CA GLU A 258 -28.81 -18.84 -14.67
C GLU A 258 -27.51 -19.64 -14.47
N PHE A 259 -26.90 -20.13 -15.53
CA PHE A 259 -25.64 -20.89 -15.46
C PHE A 259 -24.42 -20.07 -15.00
N LEU A 260 -24.53 -18.74 -14.92
CA LEU A 260 -23.49 -17.86 -14.41
C LEU A 260 -23.67 -17.53 -12.91
N ARG A 261 -24.70 -18.08 -12.25
CA ARG A 261 -25.01 -17.81 -10.83
C ARG A 261 -24.46 -18.86 -9.85
N ASP A 262 -23.98 -19.99 -10.35
CA ASP A 262 -23.42 -21.12 -9.59
C ASP A 262 -21.88 -21.17 -9.72
#